data_AF-A0A919D4Y2-F1
#
_entry.id   AF-A0A919D4Y2-F1
#
_cell.length_a   1.000
_cell.length_b   1.000
_cell.length_c   1.000
_cell.angle_alpha   90.00
_cell.angle_beta   90.00
_cell.angle_gamma   90.00
#
_symmetry.space_group_name_H-M   'P 1'
#
loop_
_entity.id
_entity.type
_entity.pdbx_description
1 polymer ?
#
loop_
_entity_poly.entity_id
_entity_poly.type
_entity_poly.pdbx_seq_one_letter_code
_entity_poly.pdbx_strand_id
1 'polypeptide(L)'
;MAQQKTLIRDAFAGLGWEVPRLLESLGQAPELYFDSISRADVPTWSTGRIALLGDAACGATIGGMGTGTAVVAAYVLAGELARARGDHRTAFARYEHTLRDYAQGCQKGGDRTGPFLAPGTATGLWVRNGLLNRRWLLNKMLDMGKQISSVDLPDYAAELPKAAAFGVVSGRVGPRGARRQR
;
A
#
# COMPACT_ATOMS: atom_id res chain seq x y z
N MET A 1 -14.87 10.41 -15.92
CA MET A 1 -14.26 9.33 -16.72
C MET A 1 -13.97 9.74 -18.17
N ALA A 2 -14.87 10.47 -18.86
CA ALA A 2 -14.62 10.90 -20.24
C ALA A 2 -13.29 11.68 -20.40
N GLN A 3 -13.02 12.64 -19.52
CA GLN A 3 -11.78 13.42 -19.54
C GLN A 3 -10.53 12.55 -19.32
N GLN A 4 -10.55 11.62 -18.36
CA GLN A 4 -9.42 10.69 -18.14
C GLN A 4 -9.16 9.81 -19.36
N LYS A 5 -10.23 9.31 -20.00
CA LYS A 5 -10.12 8.52 -21.24
C LYS A 5 -9.51 9.34 -22.38
N THR A 6 -9.86 10.62 -22.51
CA THR A 6 -9.24 11.53 -23.48
C THR A 6 -7.76 11.72 -23.19
N LEU A 7 -7.37 11.99 -21.94
CA LEU A 7 -5.96 12.13 -21.57
C LEU A 7 -5.13 10.90 -21.94
N ILE A 8 -5.66 9.69 -21.70
CA ILE A 8 -5.00 8.45 -22.12
C ILE A 8 -4.90 8.35 -23.65
N ARG A 9 -5.98 8.66 -24.38
CA ARG A 9 -5.96 8.63 -25.85
C ARG A 9 -4.89 9.55 -26.42
N ASP A 10 -4.82 10.77 -25.91
CA ASP A 10 -3.89 11.78 -26.40
C ASP A 10 -2.44 11.40 -26.06
N ALA A 11 -2.19 10.91 -24.85
CA ALA A 11 -0.85 10.51 -24.40
C ALA A 11 -0.29 9.29 -25.15
N PHE A 12 -1.14 8.38 -25.61
CA PHE A 12 -0.74 7.15 -26.31
C PHE A 12 -1.02 7.19 -27.82
N ALA A 13 -1.46 8.33 -28.36
CA ALA A 13 -1.75 8.50 -29.78
C ALA A 13 -0.50 8.25 -30.64
N GLY A 14 -0.69 7.57 -31.78
CA GLY A 14 0.39 7.32 -32.74
C GLY A 14 1.35 6.18 -32.37
N LEU A 15 1.19 5.56 -31.19
CA LEU A 15 1.96 4.35 -30.84
C LEU A 15 1.42 3.13 -31.59
N GLY A 16 2.34 2.24 -32.00
CA GLY A 16 2.03 1.01 -32.74
C GLY A 16 1.69 -0.20 -31.85
N TRP A 17 1.96 -1.40 -32.37
CA TRP A 17 1.67 -2.68 -31.71
C TRP A 17 0.16 -2.79 -31.36
N GLU A 18 -0.18 -3.13 -30.11
CA GLU A 18 -1.55 -3.32 -29.65
C GLU A 18 -2.23 -2.02 -29.18
N VAL A 19 -1.51 -0.90 -29.15
CA VAL A 19 -2.02 0.37 -28.59
C VAL A 19 -3.29 0.86 -29.28
N PRO A 20 -3.43 0.85 -30.63
CA PRO A 20 -4.67 1.27 -31.29
C PRO A 20 -5.89 0.45 -30.84
N ARG A 21 -5.74 -0.88 -30.74
CA ARG A 21 -6.81 -1.78 -30.28
C ARG A 21 -7.16 -1.54 -28.81
N LEU A 22 -6.18 -1.28 -27.95
CA LEU A 22 -6.39 -0.96 -26.54
C LEU A 22 -7.08 0.41 -26.36
N LEU A 23 -6.76 1.41 -27.19
CA LEU A 23 -7.44 2.70 -27.18
C LEU A 23 -8.88 2.58 -27.68
N GLU A 24 -9.17 1.72 -28.65
CA GLU A 24 -10.55 1.44 -29.06
C GLU A 24 -11.36 0.83 -27.90
N SER A 25 -10.82 -0.20 -27.24
CA SER A 25 -11.50 -0.86 -26.11
C SER A 25 -11.67 0.06 -24.90
N LEU A 26 -10.76 1.00 -24.65
CA LEU A 26 -10.88 2.02 -23.61
C LEU A 26 -12.19 2.84 -23.74
N GLY A 27 -12.65 3.08 -24.97
CA GLY A 27 -13.91 3.78 -25.22
C GLY A 27 -15.11 3.04 -24.64
N GLN A 28 -15.11 1.72 -24.81
CA GLN A 28 -16.19 0.82 -24.40
C GLN A 28 -16.09 0.32 -22.96
N ALA A 29 -14.95 0.53 -22.30
CA ALA A 29 -14.73 0.06 -20.93
C ALA A 29 -15.75 0.70 -19.95
N PRO A 30 -16.53 -0.08 -19.20
CA PRO A 30 -17.53 0.43 -18.26
C PRO A 30 -16.91 1.07 -17.02
N GLU A 31 -15.69 0.63 -16.67
CA GLU A 31 -14.93 1.10 -15.51
C GLU A 31 -13.51 1.50 -15.92
N LEU A 32 -12.96 2.48 -15.23
CA LEU A 32 -11.59 2.95 -15.43
C LEU A 32 -10.98 3.32 -14.08
N TYR A 33 -9.86 2.69 -13.76
CA TYR A 33 -8.95 3.16 -12.73
C TYR A 33 -7.91 4.10 -13.38
N PHE A 34 -7.81 5.33 -12.88
CA PHE A 34 -6.86 6.33 -13.36
C PHE A 34 -6.42 7.20 -12.19
N ASP A 35 -5.12 7.20 -11.92
CA ASP A 35 -4.53 7.99 -10.84
C ASP A 35 -3.08 8.36 -11.20
N SER A 36 -2.57 9.36 -10.49
CA SER A 36 -1.18 9.73 -10.44
C SER A 36 -0.32 8.66 -9.76
N ILE A 37 0.94 8.56 -10.18
CA ILE A 37 1.97 7.90 -9.38
C ILE A 37 2.36 8.88 -8.29
N SER A 38 2.01 8.54 -7.05
CA SER A 38 2.23 9.40 -5.89
C SER A 38 2.95 8.65 -4.75
N ARG A 39 3.55 9.46 -3.87
CA ARG A 39 4.27 9.05 -2.66
C ARG A 39 3.76 9.87 -1.48
N ALA A 40 3.47 9.21 -0.36
CA ALA A 40 3.06 9.88 0.87
C ALA A 40 4.25 10.01 1.84
N ASP A 41 4.77 11.22 1.99
CA ASP A 41 5.83 11.55 2.96
C ASP A 41 5.24 12.28 4.16
N VAL A 42 4.78 11.51 5.16
CA VAL A 42 4.12 12.06 6.35
C VAL A 42 5.10 12.15 7.54
N PRO A 43 5.32 13.35 8.14
CA PRO A 43 6.29 13.52 9.22
C PRO A 43 5.98 12.70 10.48
N THR A 44 4.70 12.59 10.87
CA THR A 44 4.24 11.86 12.05
C THR A 44 2.99 11.06 11.69
N TRP A 45 2.92 9.80 12.09
CA TRP A 45 1.85 8.90 11.68
C TRP A 45 0.64 8.91 12.62
N SER A 46 0.61 9.79 13.60
CA SER A 46 -0.53 9.92 14.50
C SER A 46 -0.70 11.34 15.04
N THR A 47 -1.93 11.67 15.42
CA THR A 47 -2.26 12.90 16.15
C THR A 47 -3.45 12.62 17.07
N GLY A 48 -3.26 12.86 18.36
CA GLY A 48 -4.28 12.54 19.36
C GLY A 48 -4.62 11.05 19.38
N ARG A 49 -5.86 10.70 19.01
CA ARG A 49 -6.37 9.32 18.94
C ARG A 49 -6.49 8.77 17.52
N ILE A 50 -5.95 9.49 16.54
CA ILE A 50 -5.98 9.12 15.12
C ILE A 50 -4.59 8.65 14.71
N ALA A 51 -4.51 7.51 14.05
CA ALA A 51 -3.28 6.97 13.46
C ALA A 51 -3.47 6.67 11.97
N LEU A 52 -2.42 6.87 11.19
CA LEU A 52 -2.33 6.56 9.77
C LEU A 52 -1.67 5.18 9.60
N LEU A 53 -2.19 4.43 8.64
CA LEU A 53 -1.78 3.05 8.37
C LEU A 53 -1.62 2.82 6.87
N GLY A 54 -0.63 2.01 6.48
CA GLY A 54 -0.42 1.60 5.09
C GLY A 54 -0.14 2.80 4.20
N ASP A 55 -0.81 2.85 3.04
CA ASP A 55 -0.55 3.88 2.04
C ASP A 55 -0.83 5.31 2.53
N ALA A 56 -1.71 5.48 3.52
CA ALA A 56 -1.99 6.78 4.13
C ALA A 56 -0.82 7.33 4.97
N ALA A 57 0.06 6.46 5.47
CA ALA A 57 1.21 6.85 6.29
C ALA A 57 2.52 6.91 5.49
N CYS A 58 2.66 6.00 4.53
CA CYS A 58 3.94 5.73 3.85
C CYS A 58 3.79 5.14 2.43
N GLY A 59 2.66 5.39 1.76
CA GLY A 59 2.37 4.81 0.45
C GLY A 59 3.37 5.20 -0.63
N ALA A 60 3.61 4.27 -1.55
CA ALA A 60 4.38 4.45 -2.78
C ALA A 60 3.69 3.67 -3.90
N THR A 61 3.19 4.39 -4.91
CA THR A 61 2.40 3.77 -5.99
C THR A 61 3.24 2.83 -6.86
N ILE A 62 4.53 3.13 -7.00
CA ILE A 62 5.48 2.31 -7.74
C ILE A 62 6.26 1.45 -6.74
N GLY A 63 6.42 0.16 -7.04
CA GLY A 63 7.28 -0.77 -6.29
C GLY A 63 6.57 -2.05 -5.84
N GLY A 64 5.23 -2.09 -5.86
CA GLY A 64 4.45 -3.28 -5.53
C GLY A 64 4.45 -3.68 -4.05
N MET A 65 4.95 -2.81 -3.17
CA MET A 65 5.16 -3.09 -1.75
C MET A 65 3.99 -2.70 -0.84
N GLY A 66 3.09 -1.81 -1.30
CA GLY A 66 2.06 -1.17 -0.46
C GLY A 66 1.19 -2.16 0.32
N THR A 67 0.64 -3.19 -0.34
CA THR A 67 -0.23 -4.18 0.32
C THR A 67 0.49 -4.95 1.42
N GLY A 68 1.72 -5.41 1.16
CA GLY A 68 2.51 -6.14 2.14
C GLY A 68 2.84 -5.25 3.34
N THR A 69 3.32 -4.02 3.07
CA THR A 69 3.60 -3.04 4.12
C THR A 69 2.36 -2.69 4.94
N ALA A 70 1.17 -2.59 4.32
CA ALA A 70 -0.08 -2.32 5.03
C ALA A 70 -0.47 -3.47 5.98
N VAL A 71 -0.27 -4.73 5.58
CA VAL A 71 -0.55 -5.90 6.45
C VAL A 71 0.41 -5.92 7.64
N VAL A 72 1.70 -5.71 7.41
CA VAL A 72 2.71 -5.59 8.47
C VAL A 72 2.37 -4.43 9.41
N ALA A 73 1.99 -3.28 8.85
CA ALA A 73 1.57 -2.11 9.63
C ALA A 73 0.39 -2.42 10.53
N ALA A 74 -0.62 -3.12 10.02
CA ALA A 74 -1.81 -3.49 10.78
C ALA A 74 -1.44 -4.40 11.96
N TYR A 75 -0.56 -5.38 11.72
CA TYR A 75 -0.08 -6.30 12.74
C TYR A 75 0.63 -5.57 13.89
N VAL A 76 1.61 -4.72 13.56
CA VAL A 76 2.38 -3.97 14.57
C VAL A 76 1.51 -2.97 15.32
N LEU A 77 0.64 -2.22 14.64
CA LEU A 77 -0.24 -1.25 15.30
C LEU A 77 -1.17 -1.95 16.31
N ALA A 78 -1.81 -3.06 15.90
CA ALA A 78 -2.67 -3.82 16.78
C ALA A 78 -1.90 -4.43 17.96
N GLY A 79 -0.71 -4.97 17.71
CA GLY A 79 0.17 -5.54 18.73
C GLY A 79 0.62 -4.51 19.77
N GLU A 80 1.07 -3.34 19.34
CA GLU A 80 1.48 -2.26 20.24
C GLU A 80 0.32 -1.69 21.05
N LEU A 81 -0.88 -1.57 20.45
CA LEU A 81 -2.09 -1.16 21.18
C LEU A 81 -2.45 -2.16 22.28
N ALA A 82 -2.38 -3.46 21.98
CA ALA A 82 -2.65 -4.51 22.95
C ALA A 82 -1.58 -4.53 24.06
N ARG A 83 -0.30 -4.40 23.69
CA ARG A 83 0.84 -4.35 24.63
C ARG A 83 0.79 -3.15 25.56
N ALA A 84 0.36 -2.00 25.05
CA ALA A 84 0.17 -0.79 25.83
C ALA A 84 -1.15 -0.77 26.61
N ARG A 85 -1.95 -1.85 26.59
CA ARG A 85 -3.25 -1.96 27.27
C ARG A 85 -4.20 -0.80 26.94
N GLY A 86 -4.18 -0.35 25.68
CA GLY A 86 -5.01 0.74 25.19
C GLY A 86 -4.46 2.16 25.41
N ASP A 87 -3.26 2.32 25.98
CA ASP A 87 -2.54 3.60 25.94
C ASP A 87 -2.06 3.90 24.52
N HIS A 88 -2.90 4.58 23.76
CA HIS A 88 -2.65 4.94 22.37
C HIS A 88 -1.42 5.82 22.18
N ARG A 89 -1.02 6.62 23.18
CA ARG A 89 0.15 7.51 23.03
C ARG A 89 1.43 6.69 22.95
N THR A 90 1.57 5.71 23.85
CA THR A 90 2.70 4.78 23.86
C THR A 90 2.65 3.86 22.64
N ALA A 91 1.47 3.32 22.31
CA ALA A 91 1.31 2.40 21.19
C ALA A 91 1.66 3.04 19.84
N PHE A 92 1.16 4.26 19.57
CA PHE A 92 1.40 4.94 18.30
C PHE A 92 2.87 5.31 18.13
N ALA A 93 3.54 5.76 19.20
CA ALA A 93 4.97 6.06 19.18
C ALA A 93 5.81 4.81 18.86
N ARG A 94 5.48 3.66 19.47
CA ARG A 94 6.17 2.39 19.19
C ARG A 94 5.88 1.86 17.80
N TYR A 95 4.63 1.92 17.35
CA TYR A 95 4.23 1.55 16.00
C TYR A 95 5.04 2.32 14.94
N GLU A 96 5.11 3.64 15.08
CA GLU A 96 5.88 4.49 14.16
C GLU A 96 7.38 4.15 14.22
N HIS A 97 7.94 4.03 15.42
CA HIS A 97 9.36 3.70 15.59
C HIS A 97 9.74 2.35 14.97
N THR A 98 8.93 1.30 15.21
CA THR A 98 9.21 -0.05 14.71
C THR A 98 9.14 -0.14 13.19
N LEU A 99 8.26 0.63 12.55
CA LEU A 99 7.98 0.48 11.11
C LEU A 99 8.53 1.54 10.20
N ARG A 100 8.97 2.70 10.73
CA ARG A 100 9.42 3.81 9.90
C ARG A 100 10.51 3.42 8.91
N ASP A 101 11.55 2.73 9.37
CA ASP A 101 12.67 2.36 8.52
C ASP A 101 12.29 1.32 7.46
N TYR A 102 11.50 0.32 7.84
CA TYR A 102 10.96 -0.69 6.93
C TYR A 102 10.09 -0.07 5.83
N ALA A 103 9.14 0.78 6.23
CA ALA A 103 8.21 1.44 5.33
C ALA A 103 8.93 2.39 4.37
N GLN A 104 9.88 3.20 4.87
CA GLN A 104 10.68 4.10 4.03
C GLN A 104 11.61 3.33 3.09
N GLY A 105 12.13 2.17 3.50
CA GLY A 105 12.89 1.27 2.64
C GLY A 105 12.05 0.76 1.46
N CYS A 106 10.84 0.29 1.75
CA CYS A 106 9.87 -0.13 0.73
C CYS A 106 9.53 1.03 -0.23
N GLN A 107 9.33 2.23 0.31
CA GLN A 107 8.99 3.44 -0.45
C GLN A 107 10.13 3.89 -1.37
N LYS A 108 11.39 3.89 -0.90
CA LYS A 108 12.58 4.22 -1.70
C LYS A 108 12.82 3.26 -2.85
N GLY A 109 12.37 2.01 -2.73
CA GLY A 109 12.40 1.04 -3.82
C GLY A 109 11.65 1.56 -5.06
N GLY A 110 10.53 2.25 -4.84
CA GLY A 110 9.69 2.82 -5.90
C GLY A 110 10.38 3.86 -6.77
N ASP A 111 11.26 4.69 -6.18
CA ASP A 111 11.97 5.77 -6.89
C ASP A 111 12.82 5.25 -8.06
N ARG A 112 13.36 4.03 -7.95
CA ARG A 112 14.21 3.40 -8.98
C ARG A 112 13.42 2.58 -10.00
N THR A 113 12.26 2.07 -9.60
CA THR A 113 11.47 1.15 -10.42
C THR A 113 10.86 1.84 -11.65
N GLY A 114 10.47 3.12 -11.56
CA GLY A 114 9.89 3.85 -12.69
C GLY A 114 10.81 3.92 -13.92
N PRO A 115 12.01 4.53 -13.81
CA PRO A 115 12.98 4.59 -14.91
C PRO A 115 13.45 3.23 -15.41
N PHE A 116 13.44 2.21 -14.55
CA PHE A 116 13.79 0.84 -14.93
C PHE A 116 12.70 0.15 -15.76
N LEU A 117 11.41 0.32 -15.38
CA LEU A 117 10.28 -0.30 -16.09
C LEU A 117 10.01 0.37 -17.43
N ALA A 118 10.11 1.69 -17.49
CA ALA A 118 9.91 2.48 -18.69
C ALA A 118 11.14 3.35 -19.03
N PRO A 119 12.23 2.76 -19.54
CA PRO A 119 13.39 3.52 -20.00
C PRO A 119 12.98 4.48 -21.13
N GLY A 120 13.40 5.75 -21.02
CA GLY A 120 13.11 6.77 -22.03
C GLY A 120 13.95 6.67 -23.32
N THR A 121 14.82 5.66 -23.45
CA THR A 121 15.75 5.51 -24.58
C THR A 121 15.69 4.12 -25.19
N ALA A 122 15.91 4.03 -26.51
CA ALA A 122 15.95 2.76 -27.23
C ALA A 122 17.06 1.82 -26.71
N THR A 123 18.22 2.39 -26.37
CA THR A 123 19.32 1.65 -25.74
C THR A 123 18.94 1.14 -24.35
N GLY A 124 18.26 1.96 -23.55
CA GLY A 124 17.73 1.56 -22.24
C GLY A 124 16.74 0.40 -22.34
N LEU A 125 15.81 0.45 -23.31
CA LEU A 125 14.89 -0.66 -23.60
C LEU A 125 15.66 -1.93 -23.98
N TRP A 126 16.65 -1.84 -24.86
CA TRP A 126 17.46 -2.98 -25.27
C TRP A 126 18.21 -3.61 -24.09
N VAL A 127 18.86 -2.80 -23.25
CA VAL A 127 19.58 -3.27 -22.05
C VAL A 127 18.61 -3.95 -21.08
N ARG A 128 17.49 -3.30 -20.75
CA ARG A 128 16.46 -3.84 -19.87
C ARG A 128 15.88 -5.15 -20.42
N ASN A 129 15.59 -5.22 -21.73
CA ASN A 129 15.14 -6.46 -22.38
C ASN A 129 16.18 -7.57 -22.25
N GLY A 130 17.45 -7.26 -22.53
CA GLY A 130 18.56 -8.21 -22.41
C GLY A 130 18.73 -8.73 -20.98
N LEU A 131 18.55 -7.87 -19.99
CA LEU A 131 18.57 -8.23 -18.57
C LEU A 131 17.41 -9.17 -18.20
N LEU A 132 16.18 -8.79 -18.53
CA LEU A 132 14.97 -9.54 -18.17
C LEU A 132 14.85 -10.88 -18.91
N ASN A 133 15.37 -10.97 -20.15
CA ASN A 133 15.38 -12.22 -20.92
C ASN A 133 16.41 -13.23 -20.38
N ARG A 134 17.35 -12.80 -19.53
CA ARG A 134 18.33 -13.70 -18.89
C ARG A 134 17.78 -14.18 -17.55
N ARG A 135 17.28 -15.43 -17.54
CA ARG A 135 16.65 -16.10 -16.37
C ARG A 135 17.42 -15.90 -15.06
N TRP A 136 18.75 -16.05 -15.08
CA TRP A 136 19.58 -15.93 -13.87
C TRP A 136 19.65 -14.48 -13.34
N LEU A 137 19.67 -13.48 -14.22
CA LEU A 137 19.64 -12.06 -13.84
C LEU A 137 18.28 -11.67 -13.29
N LEU A 138 17.21 -12.13 -13.95
CA LEU A 138 15.85 -11.97 -13.46
C LEU A 138 15.70 -12.56 -12.05
N ASN A 139 16.17 -13.80 -11.83
CA ASN A 139 16.10 -14.44 -10.52
C ASN A 139 16.86 -13.65 -9.45
N LYS A 140 18.09 -13.19 -9.74
CA LYS A 140 18.85 -12.33 -8.80
C LYS A 140 18.11 -11.04 -8.47
N MET A 141 17.47 -10.42 -9.45
CA MET A 141 16.68 -9.20 -9.25
C MET A 141 15.47 -9.44 -8.34
N LEU A 142 14.76 -10.55 -8.54
CA LEU A 142 13.64 -10.96 -7.69
C LEU A 142 14.10 -11.25 -6.25
N ASP A 143 15.25 -11.89 -6.07
CA ASP A 143 15.79 -12.17 -4.74
C ASP A 143 16.20 -10.90 -3.99
N MET A 144 16.75 -9.89 -4.67
CA MET A 144 16.99 -8.57 -4.07
C MET A 144 15.66 -7.92 -3.63
N GLY A 145 14.59 -8.06 -4.40
CA GLY A 145 13.26 -7.58 -4.02
C GLY A 145 12.75 -8.21 -2.72
N LYS A 146 12.96 -9.52 -2.52
CA LYS A 146 12.58 -10.22 -1.29
C LYS A 146 13.31 -9.68 -0.06
N GLN A 147 14.60 -9.38 -0.17
CA GLN A 147 15.39 -8.86 0.94
C GLN A 147 14.93 -7.48 1.41
N ILE A 148 14.45 -6.64 0.49
CA ILE A 148 13.89 -5.32 0.84
C ILE A 148 12.56 -5.47 1.59
N SER A 149 11.85 -6.58 1.38
CA SER A 149 10.54 -6.85 1.98
C SER A 149 10.58 -7.53 3.36
N SER A 150 11.75 -7.97 3.83
CA SER A 150 11.88 -8.65 5.12
C SER A 150 11.96 -7.66 6.28
N VAL A 151 11.14 -7.88 7.30
CA VAL A 151 11.14 -7.14 8.56
C VAL A 151 11.02 -8.13 9.70
N ASP A 152 11.83 -7.94 10.74
CA ASP A 152 11.72 -8.71 11.98
C ASP A 152 10.50 -8.20 12.75
N LEU A 153 9.52 -9.09 12.93
CA LEU A 153 8.26 -8.74 13.59
C LEU A 153 8.25 -9.23 15.04
N PRO A 154 7.81 -8.41 15.99
CA PRO A 154 7.59 -8.86 17.36
C PRO A 154 6.54 -9.97 17.42
N ASP A 155 6.75 -10.97 18.28
CA ASP A 155 5.76 -12.02 18.54
C ASP A 155 4.78 -11.55 19.63
N TYR A 156 3.82 -10.72 19.23
CA TYR A 156 2.80 -10.23 20.15
C TYR A 156 1.92 -11.36 20.71
N ALA A 157 1.80 -12.50 20.02
CA ALA A 157 1.00 -13.62 20.50
C ALA A 157 1.67 -14.34 21.67
N ALA A 158 3.01 -14.41 21.70
CA ALA A 158 3.78 -14.94 22.82
C ALA A 158 3.89 -13.94 24.00
N GLU A 159 3.97 -12.64 23.70
CA GLU A 159 4.17 -11.60 24.72
C GLU A 159 2.89 -11.17 25.45
N LEU A 160 1.74 -11.26 24.77
CA LEU A 160 0.46 -10.90 25.36
C LEU A 160 -0.14 -12.09 26.11
N PRO A 161 -0.71 -11.89 27.31
CA PRO A 161 -1.56 -12.92 27.89
C PRO A 161 -2.65 -13.26 26.87
N LYS A 162 -2.98 -14.55 26.68
CA LYS A 162 -4.13 -14.98 25.88
C LYS A 162 -5.37 -14.27 26.42
N ALA A 163 -5.70 -13.11 25.85
CA ALA A 163 -6.83 -12.34 26.29
C ALA A 163 -8.08 -13.09 25.84
N ALA A 164 -8.89 -13.48 26.83
CA ALA A 164 -10.24 -13.97 26.63
C ALA A 164 -10.94 -13.09 25.58
N ALA A 165 -11.52 -13.77 24.59
CA ALA A 165 -12.25 -13.24 23.44
C ALA A 165 -12.65 -11.77 23.60
N PHE A 166 -12.19 -10.93 22.66
CA PHE A 166 -12.73 -9.59 22.42
C PHE A 166 -14.23 -9.61 22.71
N GLY A 167 -14.62 -9.00 23.83
CA GLY A 167 -16.01 -8.87 24.22
C GLY A 167 -16.69 -8.02 23.16
N VAL A 168 -17.36 -8.68 22.21
CA VAL A 168 -18.31 -8.03 21.32
C VAL A 168 -19.29 -7.32 22.24
N VAL A 169 -19.25 -5.99 22.24
CA VAL A 169 -20.31 -5.19 22.85
C VAL A 169 -21.56 -5.44 22.01
N SER A 170 -22.31 -6.48 22.39
CA SER A 170 -23.66 -6.72 21.89
C SER A 170 -24.52 -5.60 22.44
N GLY A 171 -24.70 -4.55 21.63
CA GLY A 171 -25.67 -3.50 21.90
C GLY A 171 -27.06 -4.11 21.93
N ARG A 172 -27.59 -4.37 23.13
CA ARG A 172 -29.03 -4.59 23.30
C ARG A 172 -29.74 -3.28 23.03
N VAL A 173 -30.35 -3.18 21.85
CA VAL A 173 -31.40 -2.19 21.58
C VAL A 173 -32.59 -2.55 22.47
N GLY A 174 -32.78 -1.79 23.55
CA GLY A 174 -33.97 -1.88 24.40
C GLY A 174 -35.22 -1.42 23.64
N PRO A 175 -36.41 -1.95 23.97
CA PRO A 175 -37.63 -1.68 23.23
C PRO A 175 -38.04 -0.21 23.36
N ARG A 176 -38.28 0.45 22.22
CA ARG A 176 -38.86 1.80 22.15
C ARG A 176 -40.26 1.77 22.76
N GLY A 177 -40.42 2.42 23.91
CA GLY A 177 -41.71 2.67 24.52
C GLY A 177 -42.57 3.56 23.62
N ALA A 178 -43.69 3.02 23.14
CA ALA A 178 -44.72 3.79 22.46
C ALA A 178 -45.46 4.68 23.47
N ARG A 179 -45.20 5.99 23.45
CA ARG A 179 -46.07 6.97 24.12
C ARG A 179 -47.27 7.26 23.21
N ARG A 180 -48.45 6.82 23.65
CA ARG A 180 -49.76 7.30 23.20
C ARG A 180 -49.86 8.80 23.54
N GLN A 181 -50.14 9.62 22.54
CA GLN A 181 -50.69 10.96 22.74
C GLN A 181 -52.16 10.85 23.16
N ARG A 182 -52.53 11.58 24.20
CA ARG A 182 -53.88 12.09 24.45
C ARG A 182 -53.78 13.60 24.34
#